data_AF-A0A7S0YC90-F1
#
_entry.id   AF-A0A7S0YC90-F1
#
_cell.length_a   1.000
_cell.length_b   1.000
_cell.length_c   1.000
_cell.angle_alpha   90.00
_cell.angle_beta   90.00
_cell.angle_gamma   90.00
#
_symmetry.space_group_name_H-M   'P 1'
#
loop_
_entity.id
_entity.type
_entity.pdbx_description
1 polymer ?
#
loop_
_entity_poly.entity_id
_entity_poly.type
_entity_poly.pdbx_seq_one_letter_code
_entity_poly.pdbx_strand_id
1 'polypeptide(L)'
;MSERWSRGCGSGGIGFSGHNNSYMNGVLIRNWVEDKFGEDLKSTGKHHLGLSSKQPFNGSSTHRAAFTEDGKTGDDLIGLSYRYDKDLGKKGNGHDTLSRHGDFYEEPISCLGTMNQLAHNEKCLDEPKVQQYIWQGFKQNDFKVPRSIDDSKLVTTKLKDKWKAEETNDMYATSNKTAYLPSAILAAQTASSTSRITRK
;
A
#
# COMPACT_ATOMS: atom_id res chain seq x y z
N MET A 1 97.03 -13.33 -50.24
CA MET A 1 95.68 -13.58 -49.68
C MET A 1 94.68 -13.06 -50.70
N SER A 2 93.92 -13.94 -51.35
CA SER A 2 92.97 -13.53 -52.40
C SER A 2 91.70 -12.95 -51.77
N GLU A 3 91.45 -11.68 -52.02
CA GLU A 3 90.18 -11.04 -51.67
C GLU A 3 89.09 -11.59 -52.59
N ARG A 4 88.13 -12.31 -51.99
CA ARG A 4 87.00 -12.93 -52.69
C ARG A 4 85.93 -11.85 -52.88
N TRP A 5 85.82 -11.28 -54.08
CA TRP A 5 84.72 -10.39 -54.44
C TRP A 5 83.39 -11.17 -54.35
N SER A 6 82.62 -10.94 -53.29
CA SER A 6 81.26 -11.42 -53.19
C SER A 6 80.37 -10.57 -54.10
N ARG A 7 79.66 -11.22 -55.02
CA ARG A 7 78.58 -10.62 -55.81
C ARG A 7 77.36 -10.46 -54.90
N GLY A 8 77.42 -9.50 -53.99
CA GLY A 8 76.27 -9.04 -53.20
C GLY A 8 75.85 -7.67 -53.73
N CYS A 9 74.62 -7.57 -54.22
CA CYS A 9 74.07 -6.37 -54.84
C CYS A 9 74.10 -5.17 -53.87
N GLY A 10 74.96 -4.19 -54.15
CA GLY A 10 74.99 -2.90 -53.47
C GLY A 10 75.64 -1.84 -54.35
N SER A 11 74.82 -0.92 -54.85
CA SER A 11 75.14 0.38 -55.49
C SER A 11 76.34 0.51 -56.47
N GLY A 12 76.71 -0.53 -57.23
CA GLY A 12 77.79 -0.38 -58.22
C GLY A 12 77.89 -1.46 -59.31
N GLY A 13 76.87 -2.31 -59.52
CA GLY A 13 76.87 -3.37 -60.54
C GLY A 13 75.87 -3.13 -61.69
N ILE A 14 75.95 -3.94 -62.76
CA ILE A 14 75.04 -3.99 -63.95
C ILE A 14 73.64 -4.57 -63.56
N GLY A 15 73.16 -4.27 -62.35
CA GLY A 15 71.82 -4.62 -61.88
C GLY A 15 71.00 -3.37 -61.71
N PHE A 16 69.79 -3.34 -62.26
CA PHE A 16 68.88 -2.20 -62.09
C PHE A 16 68.51 -2.05 -60.61
N SER A 17 68.85 -0.90 -60.04
CA SER A 17 68.46 -0.51 -58.68
C SER A 17 67.00 -0.05 -58.71
N GLY A 18 66.06 -0.93 -58.34
CA GLY A 18 64.63 -0.65 -58.29
C GLY A 18 64.19 0.21 -57.10
N HIS A 19 64.93 1.25 -56.75
CA HIS A 19 64.51 2.19 -55.71
C HIS A 19 63.74 3.37 -56.33
N ASN A 20 62.70 3.83 -55.64
CA ASN A 20 62.07 5.11 -55.95
C ASN A 20 62.73 6.21 -55.11
N ASN A 21 62.87 7.41 -55.68
CA ASN A 21 63.37 8.55 -54.93
C ASN A 21 62.34 8.98 -53.88
N SER A 22 62.80 9.20 -52.65
CA SER A 22 62.00 9.80 -51.57
C SER A 22 62.24 11.29 -51.54
N TYR A 23 61.17 12.06 -51.34
CA TYR A 23 61.18 13.52 -51.37
C TYR A 23 60.68 14.09 -50.04
N MET A 24 60.96 15.37 -49.79
CA MET A 24 60.43 16.08 -48.62
C MET A 24 58.91 16.32 -48.74
N ASN A 25 58.25 16.51 -47.59
CA ASN A 25 56.82 16.80 -47.54
C ASN A 25 56.50 18.10 -48.29
N GLY A 26 55.44 18.07 -49.10
CA GLY A 26 55.03 19.16 -50.01
C GLY A 26 55.31 18.90 -51.49
N VAL A 27 56.15 17.92 -51.83
CA VAL A 27 56.28 17.45 -53.22
C VAL A 27 55.12 16.51 -53.55
N LEU A 28 54.43 16.74 -54.67
CA LEU A 28 53.31 15.93 -55.14
C LEU A 28 53.80 14.58 -55.71
N ILE A 29 54.31 13.72 -54.82
CA ILE A 29 54.63 12.32 -55.12
C ILE A 29 53.42 11.43 -54.90
N ARG A 30 53.47 10.19 -55.39
CA ARG A 30 52.33 9.25 -55.35
C ARG A 30 51.66 9.11 -53.97
N ASN A 31 52.39 9.31 -52.87
CA ASN A 31 51.90 9.19 -51.49
C ASN A 31 51.60 10.53 -50.78
N TRP A 32 51.64 11.66 -51.48
CA TRP A 32 51.58 13.00 -50.85
C TRP A 32 50.34 13.25 -49.98
N VAL A 33 49.22 12.60 -50.31
CA VAL A 33 47.96 12.70 -49.56
C VAL A 33 48.09 12.04 -48.19
N GLU A 34 48.62 10.83 -48.13
CA GLU A 34 48.81 10.09 -46.88
C GLU A 34 49.89 10.72 -46.01
N ASP A 35 50.96 11.26 -46.62
CA ASP A 35 52.00 11.98 -45.89
C ASP A 35 51.43 13.25 -45.23
N LYS A 36 50.57 13.99 -45.94
CA LYS A 36 49.87 15.16 -45.41
C LYS A 36 48.88 14.80 -44.30
N PHE A 37 48.01 13.79 -44.51
CA PHE A 37 47.09 13.33 -43.47
C PHE A 37 47.81 12.75 -42.24
N GLY A 38 48.96 12.10 -42.46
CA GLY A 38 49.81 11.57 -41.40
C GLY A 38 50.44 12.67 -40.54
N GLU A 39 50.85 13.79 -41.13
CA GLU A 39 51.31 14.97 -40.37
C GLU A 39 50.16 15.67 -39.64
N ASP A 40 49.01 15.84 -40.28
CA ASP A 40 47.82 16.42 -39.65
C ASP A 40 47.37 15.58 -38.44
N LEU A 41 47.46 14.25 -38.54
CA LEU A 41 47.17 13.31 -37.46
C LEU A 41 48.18 13.39 -36.30
N LYS A 42 49.49 13.52 -36.62
CA LYS A 42 50.56 13.66 -35.62
C LYS A 42 50.50 15.00 -34.89
N SER A 43 50.16 16.08 -35.60
CA SER A 43 50.09 17.43 -35.03
C SER A 43 48.87 17.64 -34.12
N THR A 44 47.75 16.98 -34.40
CA THR A 44 46.53 17.05 -33.59
C THR A 44 46.44 16.01 -32.47
N GLY A 45 47.29 14.97 -32.49
CA GLY A 45 47.49 14.00 -31.40
C GLY A 45 46.27 13.16 -30.99
N LYS A 46 45.09 13.37 -31.58
CA LYS A 46 43.81 12.78 -31.15
C LYS A 46 42.80 12.63 -32.30
N HIS A 47 43.13 11.91 -33.37
CA HIS A 47 42.13 11.61 -34.42
C HIS A 47 42.15 10.17 -34.93
N HIS A 48 42.04 9.19 -34.02
CA HIS A 48 41.70 7.82 -34.45
C HIS A 48 40.23 7.43 -34.24
N LEU A 49 39.42 8.27 -33.59
CA LEU A 49 38.08 7.85 -33.20
C LEU A 49 36.97 8.94 -33.24
N GLY A 50 37.21 10.16 -33.73
CA GLY A 50 36.15 11.18 -33.83
C GLY A 50 36.45 12.16 -34.96
N LEU A 51 35.57 12.22 -35.97
CA LEU A 51 35.80 12.81 -37.32
C LEU A 51 35.97 14.34 -37.38
N SER A 52 36.19 15.01 -36.24
CA SER A 52 36.44 16.44 -36.20
C SER A 52 37.06 16.82 -34.86
N SER A 53 37.97 17.80 -34.85
CA SER A 53 38.53 18.41 -33.63
C SER A 53 37.47 18.96 -32.68
N LYS A 54 36.22 19.11 -33.15
CA LYS A 54 35.06 19.55 -32.38
C LYS A 54 34.34 18.43 -31.61
N GLN A 55 34.59 17.16 -31.91
CA GLN A 55 33.99 16.01 -31.21
C GLN A 55 35.03 14.90 -31.02
N PRO A 56 35.71 14.85 -29.85
CA PRO A 56 36.55 13.71 -29.52
C PRO A 56 35.70 12.45 -29.41
N PHE A 57 36.28 11.29 -29.75
CA PHE A 57 35.61 10.03 -29.49
C PHE A 57 35.30 9.86 -28.02
N ASN A 58 34.05 9.56 -27.75
CA ASN A 58 33.63 9.08 -26.45
C ASN A 58 33.14 7.63 -26.61
N GLY A 59 34.05 6.68 -26.43
CA GLY A 59 33.73 5.26 -26.44
C GLY A 59 33.21 4.83 -25.07
N SER A 60 31.95 4.40 -25.01
CA SER A 60 31.39 3.73 -23.83
C SER A 60 31.23 2.24 -24.14
N SER A 61 31.41 1.38 -23.13
CA SER A 61 31.12 -0.05 -23.30
C SER A 61 29.62 -0.27 -23.45
N THR A 62 29.23 -1.32 -24.19
CA THR A 62 27.82 -1.70 -24.35
C THR A 62 27.14 -1.95 -23.00
N HIS A 63 27.89 -2.48 -22.02
CA HIS A 63 27.42 -2.65 -20.65
C HIS A 63 27.11 -1.33 -19.96
N ARG A 64 27.99 -0.32 -20.05
CA ARG A 64 27.76 0.99 -19.43
C ARG A 64 26.63 1.77 -20.13
N ALA A 65 26.42 1.53 -21.43
CA ALA A 65 25.29 2.09 -22.17
C ALA A 65 23.95 1.43 -21.82
N ALA A 66 23.94 0.12 -21.54
CA ALA A 66 22.72 -0.63 -21.22
C ALA A 66 22.31 -0.54 -19.73
N PHE A 67 23.28 -0.39 -18.83
CA PHE A 67 23.02 -0.34 -17.38
C PHE A 67 23.36 1.04 -16.82
N THR A 68 22.48 2.01 -17.07
CA THR A 68 22.56 3.36 -16.48
C THR A 68 22.03 3.39 -15.05
N GLU A 69 22.25 4.49 -14.33
CA GLU A 69 21.72 4.72 -12.99
C GLU A 69 20.26 5.20 -13.02
N ASP A 70 19.80 5.67 -14.18
CA ASP A 70 18.43 6.12 -14.41
C ASP A 70 17.43 5.00 -14.13
N GLY A 71 16.37 5.33 -13.39
CA GLY A 71 15.28 4.38 -13.06
C GLY A 71 15.59 3.36 -11.96
N LYS A 72 16.79 3.39 -11.36
CA LYS A 72 17.19 2.45 -10.29
C LYS A 72 17.05 3.03 -8.88
N THR A 73 16.83 4.34 -8.75
CA THR A 73 16.73 5.05 -7.47
C THR A 73 15.60 6.09 -7.53
N GLY A 74 15.17 6.59 -6.37
CA GLY A 74 14.11 7.60 -6.28
C GLY A 74 12.71 7.04 -6.53
N ASP A 75 11.85 7.86 -7.12
CA ASP A 75 10.41 7.59 -7.27
C ASP A 75 10.11 6.41 -8.22
N ASP A 76 10.98 6.15 -9.18
CA ASP A 76 10.85 5.03 -10.13
C ASP A 76 10.91 3.67 -9.39
N LEU A 77 11.74 3.57 -8.34
CA LEU A 77 11.83 2.37 -7.52
C LEU A 77 10.63 2.25 -6.56
N ILE A 78 10.07 3.38 -6.11
CA ILE A 78 8.85 3.39 -5.28
C ILE A 78 7.66 2.85 -6.08
N GLY A 79 7.51 3.26 -7.35
CA GLY A 79 6.47 2.73 -8.23
C GLY A 79 6.60 1.23 -8.49
N LEU A 80 7.80 0.74 -8.78
CA LEU A 80 8.07 -0.69 -9.00
C LEU A 80 7.98 -1.54 -7.73
N SER A 81 8.30 -0.97 -6.57
CA SER A 81 8.21 -1.65 -5.28
C SER A 81 6.79 -1.68 -4.71
N TYR A 82 5.83 -0.99 -5.34
CA TYR A 82 4.43 -1.04 -4.94
C TYR A 82 3.86 -2.44 -5.15
N ARG A 83 3.68 -3.15 -4.03
CA ARG A 83 3.15 -4.51 -3.98
C ARG A 83 1.64 -4.47 -3.87
N TYR A 84 0.96 -4.55 -5.02
CA TYR A 84 -0.51 -4.60 -5.09
C TYR A 84 -1.09 -5.79 -4.30
N ASP A 85 -0.34 -6.88 -4.12
CA ASP A 85 -0.68 -8.03 -3.29
C ASP A 85 -0.64 -7.76 -1.79
N LYS A 86 0.19 -6.81 -1.34
CA LYS A 86 0.35 -6.43 0.08
C LYS A 86 -0.32 -5.11 0.44
N ASP A 87 -1.13 -4.58 -0.46
CA ASP A 87 -1.83 -3.33 -0.20
C ASP A 87 -2.91 -3.55 0.87
N LEU A 88 -2.55 -3.20 2.11
CA LEU A 88 -3.43 -3.20 3.28
C LEU A 88 -4.61 -2.22 3.11
N GLY A 89 -4.54 -1.31 2.13
CA GLY A 89 -5.59 -0.37 1.77
C GLY A 89 -6.72 -1.01 0.96
N LYS A 90 -6.52 -2.19 0.37
CA LYS A 90 -7.58 -2.90 -0.35
C LYS A 90 -8.60 -3.48 0.61
N LYS A 91 -9.59 -2.65 0.91
CA LYS A 91 -10.79 -3.10 1.59
C LYS A 91 -11.63 -3.85 0.56
N GLY A 92 -11.84 -5.14 0.80
CA GLY A 92 -12.87 -5.89 0.09
C GLY A 92 -14.25 -5.31 0.37
N ASN A 93 -15.24 -5.73 -0.41
CA ASN A 93 -16.62 -5.39 -0.13
C ASN A 93 -17.00 -5.84 1.28
N GLY A 94 -17.76 -5.01 2.00
CA GLY A 94 -18.23 -5.36 3.34
C GLY A 94 -19.05 -6.64 3.28
N HIS A 95 -18.82 -7.56 4.24
CA HIS A 95 -19.51 -8.85 4.31
C HIS A 95 -21.04 -8.71 4.22
N ASP A 96 -21.59 -7.64 4.80
CA ASP A 96 -23.02 -7.34 4.76
C ASP A 96 -23.57 -7.29 3.31
N THR A 97 -22.80 -6.76 2.35
CA THR A 97 -23.25 -6.67 0.95
C THR A 97 -23.42 -8.01 0.25
N LEU A 98 -22.75 -9.06 0.72
CA LEU A 98 -22.78 -10.39 0.10
C LEU A 98 -23.99 -11.21 0.57
N SER A 99 -24.37 -11.07 1.84
CA SER A 99 -25.42 -11.89 2.48
C SER A 99 -26.74 -11.14 2.70
N ARG A 100 -26.75 -9.82 2.53
CA ARG A 100 -27.94 -9.01 2.78
C ARG A 100 -28.97 -9.21 1.67
N HIS A 101 -30.22 -9.37 2.09
CA HIS A 101 -31.39 -9.40 1.23
C HIS A 101 -32.25 -8.15 1.47
N GLY A 102 -32.87 -7.63 0.41
CA GLY A 102 -33.75 -6.47 0.46
C GLY A 102 -33.20 -5.26 -0.29
N ASP A 103 -33.76 -4.09 -0.02
CA ASP A 103 -33.27 -2.83 -0.58
C ASP A 103 -31.96 -2.42 0.11
N PHE A 104 -30.96 -2.00 -0.68
CA PHE A 104 -29.66 -1.53 -0.22
C PHE A 104 -29.65 -0.03 0.11
N TYR A 105 -30.67 0.72 -0.31
CA TYR A 105 -30.82 2.14 0.05
C TYR A 105 -31.41 2.35 1.45
N GLU A 106 -32.07 1.33 2.01
CA GLU A 106 -32.59 1.34 3.38
C GLU A 106 -31.52 0.85 4.38
N GLU A 107 -31.77 0.99 5.68
CA GLU A 107 -30.93 0.38 6.70
C GLU A 107 -31.12 -1.15 6.76
N PRO A 108 -30.09 -1.93 7.14
CA PRO A 108 -30.22 -3.38 7.30
C PRO A 108 -31.35 -3.75 8.27
N ILE A 109 -32.25 -4.63 7.82
CA ILE A 109 -33.39 -5.06 8.61
C ILE A 109 -32.91 -6.02 9.71
N SER A 110 -32.96 -5.56 10.96
CA SER A 110 -32.65 -6.39 12.14
C SER A 110 -33.93 -6.87 12.82
N CYS A 111 -34.10 -8.18 12.91
CA CYS A 111 -35.22 -8.81 13.60
C CYS A 111 -34.78 -9.21 15.02
N LEU A 112 -35.12 -8.37 16.01
CA LEU A 112 -34.73 -8.56 17.41
C LEU A 112 -35.86 -9.10 18.29
N GLY A 113 -37.07 -9.21 17.75
CA GLY A 113 -38.20 -9.83 18.43
C GLY A 113 -38.10 -11.36 18.40
N THR A 114 -38.26 -11.99 19.56
CA THR A 114 -38.41 -13.46 19.62
C THR A 114 -39.89 -13.86 19.62
N MET A 115 -40.21 -15.03 19.07
CA MET A 115 -41.59 -15.54 19.06
C MET A 115 -42.19 -15.62 20.47
N ASN A 116 -41.38 -15.99 21.47
CA ASN A 116 -41.82 -16.07 22.86
C ASN A 116 -42.29 -14.69 23.38
N GLN A 117 -41.49 -13.65 23.15
CA GLN A 117 -41.86 -12.29 23.55
C GLN A 117 -43.07 -11.79 22.77
N LEU A 118 -43.18 -12.07 21.47
CA LEU A 118 -44.31 -11.64 20.65
C LEU A 118 -45.63 -12.32 21.01
N ALA A 119 -45.60 -13.62 21.33
CA ALA A 119 -46.80 -14.40 21.59
C ALA A 119 -47.30 -14.28 23.04
N HIS A 120 -46.40 -14.08 24.00
CA HIS A 120 -46.70 -14.16 25.43
C HIS A 120 -46.63 -12.84 26.21
N ASN A 121 -46.00 -11.77 25.67
CA ASN A 121 -46.03 -10.47 26.33
C ASN A 121 -47.38 -9.75 26.09
N GLU A 122 -47.53 -8.58 26.70
CA GLU A 122 -48.68 -7.71 26.49
C GLU A 122 -48.90 -7.48 24.99
N LYS A 123 -50.02 -8.00 24.49
CA LYS A 123 -50.35 -7.96 23.07
C LYS A 123 -50.70 -6.53 22.69
N CYS A 124 -50.17 -6.07 21.56
CA CYS A 124 -50.68 -4.86 20.92
C CYS A 124 -52.16 -5.04 20.52
N LEU A 125 -52.87 -3.92 20.37
CA LEU A 125 -54.27 -3.86 19.95
C LEU A 125 -54.52 -4.75 18.71
N ASP A 126 -55.67 -5.43 18.69
CA ASP A 126 -56.16 -6.42 17.69
C ASP A 126 -55.70 -7.89 17.82
N GLU A 127 -54.95 -8.25 18.88
CA GLU A 127 -54.56 -9.65 19.22
C GLU A 127 -54.35 -10.59 18.02
N PRO A 128 -53.31 -10.35 17.20
CA PRO A 128 -53.04 -11.20 16.05
C PRO A 128 -52.75 -12.65 16.49
N LYS A 129 -53.19 -13.62 15.68
CA LYS A 129 -52.92 -15.03 15.93
C LYS A 129 -51.40 -15.26 15.87
N VAL A 130 -50.86 -16.16 16.69
CA VAL A 130 -49.42 -16.48 16.74
C VAL A 130 -48.80 -16.74 15.36
N GLN A 131 -49.55 -17.40 14.46
CA GLN A 131 -49.13 -17.66 13.08
C GLN A 131 -48.82 -16.39 12.25
N GLN A 132 -49.37 -15.23 12.61
CA GLN A 132 -49.17 -13.95 11.94
C GLN A 132 -47.82 -13.30 12.29
N TYR A 133 -47.10 -13.83 13.29
CA TYR A 133 -45.73 -13.42 13.61
C TYR A 133 -44.68 -14.21 12.83
N ILE A 134 -45.08 -15.18 12.01
CA ILE A 134 -44.19 -16.01 11.20
C ILE A 134 -44.17 -15.47 9.78
N TRP A 135 -42.99 -15.45 9.14
CA TRP A 135 -42.85 -15.16 7.72
C TRP A 135 -43.46 -16.29 6.88
N GLN A 136 -44.50 -15.98 6.12
CA GLN A 136 -45.28 -16.96 5.34
C GLN A 136 -44.98 -16.90 3.84
N GLY A 137 -44.27 -15.87 3.37
CA GLY A 137 -44.05 -15.63 1.94
C GLY A 137 -45.24 -14.96 1.25
N PHE A 138 -46.22 -14.47 2.01
CA PHE A 138 -47.38 -13.75 1.50
C PHE A 138 -47.33 -12.29 1.94
N LYS A 139 -47.16 -11.39 0.97
CA LYS A 139 -46.88 -9.96 1.19
C LYS A 139 -47.81 -9.28 2.20
N GLN A 140 -49.11 -9.58 2.18
CA GLN A 140 -50.08 -8.93 3.07
C GLN A 140 -49.92 -9.34 4.54
N ASN A 141 -49.43 -10.55 4.79
CA ASN A 141 -49.16 -11.06 6.14
C ASN A 141 -47.76 -10.65 6.58
N ASP A 142 -46.77 -10.82 5.70
CA ASP A 142 -45.36 -10.52 5.94
C ASP A 142 -45.13 -9.03 6.25
N PHE A 143 -45.90 -8.13 5.64
CA PHE A 143 -45.83 -6.69 5.95
C PHE A 143 -46.21 -6.36 7.40
N LYS A 144 -47.04 -7.20 8.03
CA LYS A 144 -47.54 -6.99 9.40
C LYS A 144 -46.68 -7.67 10.46
N VAL A 145 -45.67 -8.45 10.06
CA VAL A 145 -44.78 -9.15 11.00
C VAL A 145 -43.94 -8.11 11.76
N PRO A 146 -44.09 -8.00 13.09
CA PRO A 146 -43.28 -7.10 13.90
C PRO A 146 -41.83 -7.58 13.93
N ARG A 147 -40.89 -6.64 13.75
CA ARG A 147 -39.45 -6.93 13.64
C ARG A 147 -38.72 -6.76 14.98
N SER A 148 -39.16 -5.82 15.79
CA SER A 148 -38.57 -5.53 17.11
C SER A 148 -39.67 -5.22 18.12
N ILE A 149 -39.35 -5.44 19.39
CA ILE A 149 -40.18 -5.08 20.54
C ILE A 149 -39.34 -4.12 21.37
N ASP A 150 -39.89 -2.97 21.75
CA ASP A 150 -39.13 -1.87 22.35
C ASP A 150 -38.85 -2.07 23.86
N ASP A 151 -39.21 -3.23 24.40
CA ASP A 151 -39.35 -3.51 25.84
C ASP A 151 -38.06 -4.08 26.49
N SER A 152 -37.01 -4.37 25.71
CA SER A 152 -35.78 -4.98 26.22
C SER A 152 -34.78 -4.01 26.84
N LYS A 153 -35.13 -2.72 26.96
CA LYS A 153 -34.21 -1.66 27.42
C LYS A 153 -33.75 -1.86 28.87
N LEU A 154 -34.51 -2.57 29.72
CA LEU A 154 -34.20 -2.76 31.15
C LEU A 154 -32.82 -3.40 31.42
N VAL A 155 -32.40 -4.36 30.61
CA VAL A 155 -31.09 -5.01 30.79
C VAL A 155 -29.98 -4.06 30.35
N THR A 156 -30.16 -3.37 29.23
CA THR A 156 -29.18 -2.40 28.72
C THR A 156 -29.02 -1.21 29.65
N THR A 157 -30.10 -0.72 30.28
CA THR A 157 -30.01 0.39 31.25
C THR A 157 -29.26 -0.04 32.50
N LYS A 158 -29.59 -1.19 33.09
CA LYS A 158 -28.87 -1.74 34.25
C LYS A 158 -27.39 -1.96 33.97
N LEU A 159 -27.04 -2.47 32.78
CA LEU A 159 -25.64 -2.66 32.38
C LEU A 159 -24.92 -1.32 32.19
N LYS A 160 -25.57 -0.34 31.56
CA LYS A 160 -25.01 1.02 31.43
C LYS A 160 -24.76 1.67 32.78
N ASP A 161 -25.69 1.52 33.72
CA ASP A 161 -25.54 2.07 35.07
C ASP A 161 -24.41 1.37 35.84
N LYS A 162 -24.26 0.06 35.66
CA LYS A 162 -23.13 -0.70 36.21
C LYS A 162 -21.78 -0.21 35.66
N TRP A 163 -21.67 -0.04 34.35
CA TRP A 163 -20.42 0.46 33.74
C TRP A 163 -20.08 1.89 34.18
N LYS A 164 -21.10 2.75 34.35
CA LYS A 164 -20.90 4.08 34.93
C LYS A 164 -20.40 4.00 36.38
N ALA A 165 -20.97 3.10 37.19
CA ALA A 165 -20.53 2.92 38.56
C ALA A 165 -19.07 2.42 38.65
N GLU A 166 -18.64 1.57 37.72
CA GLU A 166 -17.25 1.12 37.58
C GLU A 166 -16.30 2.26 37.20
N GLU A 167 -16.72 3.17 36.31
CA GLU A 167 -15.94 4.36 35.92
C GLU A 167 -15.74 5.33 37.09
N THR A 168 -16.78 5.56 37.89
CA THR A 168 -16.77 6.53 39.00
C THR A 168 -16.22 5.98 40.32
N ASN A 169 -15.60 4.80 40.31
CA ASN A 169 -15.19 4.11 41.52
C ASN A 169 -14.00 4.83 42.20
N ASP A 170 -14.22 5.34 43.41
CA ASP A 170 -13.18 5.98 44.22
C ASP A 170 -12.29 4.93 44.89
N MET A 171 -11.02 4.86 44.47
CA MET A 171 -10.02 3.92 44.98
C MET A 171 -9.77 4.05 46.49
N TYR A 172 -10.02 5.22 47.09
CA TYR A 172 -9.77 5.48 48.51
C TYR A 172 -11.01 5.27 49.38
N ALA A 173 -12.15 4.92 48.79
CA ALA A 173 -13.36 4.62 49.52
C ALA A 173 -13.31 3.17 50.04
N THR A 174 -13.32 3.00 51.36
CA THR A 174 -13.35 1.67 51.98
C THR A 174 -14.73 1.03 51.86
N SER A 175 -14.79 -0.29 51.70
CA SER A 175 -16.05 -1.05 51.55
C SER A 175 -17.05 -0.82 52.68
N ASN A 176 -16.56 -0.56 53.90
CA ASN A 176 -17.41 -0.20 55.03
C ASN A 176 -18.07 1.17 54.81
N LYS A 177 -17.28 2.18 54.43
CA LYS A 177 -17.79 3.55 54.22
C LYS A 177 -18.80 3.59 53.06
N THR A 178 -18.54 2.88 51.97
CA THR A 178 -19.44 2.81 50.81
C THR A 178 -20.72 2.05 51.08
N ALA A 179 -20.73 1.07 51.98
CA ALA A 179 -21.95 0.34 52.37
C ALA A 179 -22.85 1.12 53.35
N TYR A 180 -22.26 1.79 54.35
CA TYR A 180 -23.04 2.45 55.42
C TYR A 180 -23.54 3.85 55.03
N LEU A 181 -22.77 4.64 54.28
CA LEU A 181 -23.14 6.03 53.97
C LEU A 181 -24.45 6.17 53.17
N PRO A 182 -24.68 5.44 52.05
CA PRO A 182 -25.92 5.58 51.28
C PRO A 182 -27.14 5.17 52.10
N SER A 183 -27.01 4.10 52.88
CA SER A 183 -28.07 3.58 53.75
C SER A 183 -28.45 4.60 54.84
N ALA A 184 -27.47 5.25 55.45
CA ALA A 184 -27.70 6.31 56.44
C ALA A 184 -28.37 7.56 55.83
N ILE A 185 -27.94 7.97 54.63
CA ILE A 185 -28.55 9.10 53.90
C ILE A 185 -30.01 8.80 53.55
N LEU A 186 -30.30 7.60 53.02
CA LEU A 186 -31.66 7.20 52.66
C LEU A 186 -32.57 7.17 53.90
N ALA A 187 -32.11 6.57 54.99
CA ALA A 187 -32.85 6.51 56.25
C ALA A 187 -33.14 7.90 56.84
N ALA A 188 -32.21 8.85 56.69
CA ALA A 188 -32.42 10.24 57.10
C ALA A 188 -33.44 10.97 56.19
N GLN A 189 -33.45 10.66 54.89
CA GLN A 189 -34.40 11.26 53.92
C GLN A 189 -35.82 10.74 54.09
N THR A 190 -35.99 9.44 54.37
CA THR A 190 -37.31 8.80 54.50
C THR A 190 -37.65 8.50 55.95
N ALA A 191 -37.18 9.34 56.89
CA ALA A 191 -37.28 9.08 58.32
C ALA A 191 -38.71 8.73 58.74
N SER A 192 -38.94 7.44 58.98
CA SER A 192 -40.22 6.87 59.37
C SER A 192 -39.97 5.86 60.48
N SER A 193 -40.64 6.05 61.61
CA SER A 193 -40.57 5.12 62.74
C SER A 193 -41.67 4.09 62.62
N THR A 194 -41.30 2.82 62.44
CA THR A 194 -42.26 1.71 62.37
C THR A 194 -42.84 1.45 63.77
N SER A 195 -44.07 1.90 64.02
CA SER A 195 -44.75 1.64 65.28
C SER A 195 -45.37 0.24 65.32
N ARG A 196 -45.40 -0.37 66.50
CA ARG A 196 -45.98 -1.70 66.71
C ARG A 196 -47.51 -1.61 66.70
N ILE A 197 -48.15 -2.19 65.69
CA ILE A 197 -49.62 -2.30 65.63
C ILE A 197 -50.05 -3.39 66.63
N THR A 198 -50.69 -3.02 67.73
CA THR A 198 -51.34 -3.94 68.66
C THR A 198 -52.78 -4.18 68.22
N ARG A 199 -53.09 -5.42 67.81
CA ARG A 199 -54.48 -5.84 67.55
C ARG A 199 -55.22 -5.99 68.89
N LYS A 200 -56.38 -5.33 68.99
CA LYS A 200 -57.35 -5.53 70.08
C LYS A 200 -58.19 -6.77 69.81
#